data_AF-A0A1C3USL1-F1
#
_entry.id   AF-A0A1C3USL1-F1
#
_cell.length_a   1.000
_cell.length_b   1.000
_cell.length_c   1.000
_cell.angle_alpha   90.00
_cell.angle_beta   90.00
_cell.angle_gamma   90.00
#
_symmetry.space_group_name_H-M   'P 1'
#
loop_
_entity.id
_entity.type
_entity.pdbx_description
1 polymer ?
#
loop_
_entity_poly.entity_id
_entity_poly.type
_entity_poly.pdbx_seq_one_letter_code
_entity_poly.pdbx_strand_id
1 'polypeptide(L)'
;MGSMSRSEELIQELERSDYVVIGTPMHNFTVPSALKAWIDHVVRVRRTFDSTKEGYVGRLRDRPVFVAVSSGGRYSGERARQPDFLTPYLRAILGVIGLNDLTVFSIEGTAFGRDAVVEARIKTDQALEEYFRHLPVRPHCSGDVFP
;
A
#
# COMPACT_ATOMS: atom_id res chain seq x y z
N MET A 1 -20.39 -14.04 12.13
CA MET A 1 -19.39 -14.26 11.05
C MET A 1 -18.03 -14.36 11.70
N GLY A 2 -17.27 -15.43 11.47
CA GLY A 2 -15.97 -15.66 12.10
C GLY A 2 -14.81 -14.95 11.36
N SER A 3 -13.64 -14.86 12.01
CA SER A 3 -12.41 -14.24 11.45
C SER A 3 -12.04 -14.77 10.06
N MET A 4 -12.29 -16.06 9.80
CA MET A 4 -12.05 -16.69 8.50
C MET A 4 -12.95 -16.15 7.38
N SER A 5 -14.23 -15.85 7.67
CA SER A 5 -15.17 -15.26 6.69
C SER A 5 -14.68 -13.87 6.29
N ARG A 6 -14.34 -13.04 7.28
CA ARG A 6 -13.84 -11.69 7.04
C ARG A 6 -12.56 -11.69 6.22
N SER A 7 -11.65 -12.62 6.52
CA SER A 7 -10.43 -12.79 5.74
C SER A 7 -10.72 -13.15 4.27
N GLU A 8 -11.64 -14.08 4.03
CA GLU A 8 -11.99 -14.49 2.67
C GLU A 8 -12.65 -13.35 1.88
N GLU A 9 -13.55 -12.59 2.50
CA GLU A 9 -14.15 -11.39 1.91
C GLU A 9 -13.09 -10.39 1.45
N LEU A 10 -12.13 -10.05 2.32
CA LEU A 10 -11.06 -9.10 2.02
C LEU A 10 -10.10 -9.59 0.94
N ILE A 11 -9.83 -10.90 0.89
CA ILE A 11 -9.00 -11.49 -0.16
C ILE A 11 -9.71 -11.42 -1.51
N GLN A 12 -11.02 -11.70 -1.56
CA GLN A 12 -11.79 -11.60 -2.81
C GLN A 12 -11.90 -10.16 -3.32
N GLU A 13 -12.01 -9.18 -2.42
CA GLU A 13 -11.94 -7.76 -2.79
C GLU A 13 -10.59 -7.43 -3.47
N LEU A 14 -9.47 -7.91 -2.91
CA LEU A 14 -8.16 -7.75 -3.53
C LEU A 14 -8.04 -8.44 -4.89
N GLU A 15 -8.58 -9.66 -5.04
CA GLU A 15 -8.54 -10.41 -6.29
C GLU A 15 -9.28 -9.71 -7.43
N ARG A 16 -10.43 -9.09 -7.12
CA ARG A 16 -11.27 -8.35 -8.07
C ARG A 16 -10.76 -6.94 -8.38
N SER A 17 -9.79 -6.44 -7.63
CA SER A 17 -9.31 -5.07 -7.77
C SER A 17 -8.29 -4.94 -8.91
N ASP A 18 -8.45 -3.88 -9.71
CA ASP A 18 -7.46 -3.45 -10.70
C ASP A 18 -6.30 -2.69 -10.06
N TYR A 19 -6.59 -1.98 -8.98
CA TYR A 19 -5.66 -1.12 -8.23
C TYR A 19 -5.91 -1.27 -6.73
N VAL A 20 -4.87 -1.12 -5.92
CA VAL A 20 -5.00 -1.06 -4.45
C VAL A 20 -4.51 0.30 -3.97
N VAL A 21 -5.34 1.01 -3.19
CA VAL A 21 -4.96 2.29 -2.60
C VAL A 21 -5.01 2.18 -1.08
N ILE A 22 -3.88 2.43 -0.42
CA ILE A 22 -3.73 2.38 1.03
C ILE A 22 -3.44 3.80 1.53
N GLY A 23 -4.43 4.44 2.16
CA GLY A 23 -4.22 5.66 2.93
C GLY A 23 -3.87 5.33 4.38
N THR A 24 -2.71 5.76 4.87
CA THR A 24 -2.28 5.45 6.24
C THR A 24 -1.48 6.58 6.89
N PRO A 25 -1.70 6.88 8.18
CA PRO A 25 -0.72 7.60 8.95
C PRO A 25 0.48 6.70 9.29
N MET A 26 1.61 7.30 9.63
CA MET A 26 2.73 6.64 10.29
C MET A 26 2.55 6.77 11.80
N HIS A 27 2.38 5.64 12.49
CA HIS A 27 2.29 5.59 13.95
C HIS A 27 3.50 4.85 14.50
N ASN A 28 4.24 5.47 15.44
CA ASN A 28 5.43 4.88 16.05
C ASN A 28 6.40 4.31 14.99
N PHE A 29 6.69 5.11 13.96
CA PHE A 29 7.59 4.79 12.84
C PHE A 29 7.12 3.68 11.87
N THR A 30 5.92 3.11 12.05
CA THR A 30 5.41 2.01 11.22
C THR A 30 3.90 2.12 10.94
N VAL A 31 3.29 1.05 10.42
CA VAL A 31 1.87 0.95 10.12
C VAL A 31 1.00 0.99 11.38
N PRO A 32 -0.19 1.60 11.35
CA PRO A 32 -1.16 1.51 12.43
C PRO A 32 -1.66 0.08 12.65
N SER A 33 -2.10 -0.22 13.87
CA SER A 33 -2.62 -1.55 14.24
C SER A 33 -3.79 -2.01 13.37
N ALA A 34 -4.68 -1.10 12.96
CA ALA A 34 -5.80 -1.42 12.07
C ALA A 34 -5.33 -1.88 10.68
N LEU A 35 -4.31 -1.20 10.11
CA LEU A 35 -3.72 -1.62 8.84
C LEU A 35 -3.01 -2.97 8.99
N LYS A 36 -2.29 -3.18 10.10
CA LYS A 36 -1.67 -4.47 10.40
C LYS A 36 -2.72 -5.60 10.50
N ALA A 37 -3.86 -5.35 11.13
CA ALA A 37 -4.94 -6.33 11.21
C ALA A 37 -5.53 -6.68 9.83
N TRP A 38 -5.67 -5.69 8.94
CA TRP A 38 -6.05 -5.94 7.54
C TRP A 38 -4.99 -6.79 6.81
N ILE A 39 -3.70 -6.47 6.97
CA ILE A 39 -2.59 -7.26 6.41
C ILE A 39 -2.67 -8.71 6.88
N ASP A 40 -2.91 -8.93 8.17
CA ASP A 40 -3.03 -10.28 8.75
C ASP A 40 -4.22 -11.09 8.19
N HIS A 41 -5.27 -10.41 7.72
CA HIS A 41 -6.38 -11.06 7.04
C HIS A 41 -6.06 -11.48 5.60
N VAL A 42 -5.27 -10.68 4.88
CA VAL A 42 -5.01 -10.90 3.44
C VAL A 42 -3.73 -11.67 3.16
N VAL A 43 -2.79 -11.72 4.10
CA VAL A 43 -1.54 -12.50 4.00
C VAL A 43 -1.75 -13.88 4.61
N ARG A 44 -2.18 -14.84 3.78
CA ARG A 44 -2.57 -16.17 4.22
C ARG A 44 -1.89 -17.28 3.43
N VAL A 45 -1.20 -18.14 4.17
CA VAL A 45 -0.55 -19.32 3.63
C VAL A 45 -1.59 -20.25 3.00
N ARG A 46 -1.25 -20.82 1.84
CA ARG A 46 -2.11 -21.66 0.99
C ARG A 46 -3.35 -20.95 0.42
N ARG A 47 -3.50 -19.63 0.60
CA ARG A 47 -4.59 -18.83 0.00
C ARG A 47 -4.08 -17.68 -0.87
N THR A 48 -3.21 -16.83 -0.35
CA THR A 48 -2.61 -15.70 -1.09
C THR A 48 -1.10 -15.83 -1.28
N PHE A 49 -0.45 -16.76 -0.57
CA PHE A 49 0.92 -17.18 -0.84
C PHE A 49 1.15 -18.63 -0.42
N ASP A 50 2.20 -19.27 -0.95
CA ASP A 50 2.75 -20.54 -0.47
C ASP A 50 4.13 -20.33 0.15
N SER A 51 4.50 -21.20 1.09
CA SER A 51 5.85 -21.29 1.64
C SER A 51 6.54 -22.53 1.07
N THR A 52 7.66 -22.32 0.38
CA THR A 52 8.51 -23.37 -0.20
C THR A 52 9.90 -23.34 0.47
N LYS A 53 10.79 -24.26 0.07
CA LYS A 53 12.16 -24.28 0.58
C LYS A 53 12.99 -23.09 0.10
N GLU A 54 12.61 -22.53 -1.04
CA GLU A 54 13.29 -21.43 -1.73
C GLU A 54 12.75 -20.06 -1.31
N GLY A 55 11.59 -20.00 -0.64
CA GLY A 55 11.00 -18.76 -0.13
C GLY A 55 9.47 -18.75 -0.17
N TYR A 56 8.91 -17.55 -0.26
CA TYR A 56 7.46 -17.36 -0.41
C TYR A 56 7.09 -17.16 -1.88
N VAL A 57 6.01 -17.80 -2.32
CA VAL A 57 5.46 -17.68 -3.68
C VAL A 57 4.07 -17.05 -3.59
N GLY A 58 3.94 -15.81 -4.04
CA GLY A 58 2.66 -15.10 -4.09
C GLY A 58 1.68 -15.74 -5.08
N ARG A 59 0.39 -15.73 -4.75
CA ARG A 59 -0.69 -16.28 -5.59
C ARG A 59 -1.56 -15.20 -6.23
N LEU A 60 -1.50 -13.97 -5.74
CA LEU A 60 -2.28 -12.89 -6.33
C LEU A 60 -1.60 -12.43 -7.63
N ARG A 61 -2.42 -12.09 -8.63
CA ARG A 61 -1.97 -11.34 -9.81
C ARG A 61 -1.39 -10.01 -9.35
N ASP A 62 -0.23 -9.65 -9.89
CA ASP A 62 0.36 -8.34 -9.63
C ASP A 62 -0.52 -7.21 -10.17
N ARG A 63 -0.52 -6.09 -9.46
CA ARG A 63 -1.34 -4.90 -9.76
C ARG A 63 -0.75 -3.68 -9.08
N PRO A 64 -0.98 -2.46 -9.61
CA PRO A 64 -0.45 -1.27 -8.98
C PRO A 64 -1.03 -1.06 -7.57
N VAL A 65 -0.15 -0.81 -6.62
CA VAL A 65 -0.45 -0.49 -5.22
C VAL A 65 0.07 0.91 -4.92
N PHE A 66 -0.84 1.81 -4.56
CA PHE A 66 -0.52 3.17 -4.18
C PHE A 66 -0.67 3.33 -2.68
N VAL A 67 0.37 3.80 -2.00
CA VAL A 67 0.35 4.06 -0.56
C VAL A 67 0.48 5.57 -0.32
N ALA A 68 -0.57 6.18 0.21
CA ALA A 68 -0.55 7.56 0.66
C ALA A 68 -0.24 7.61 2.16
N VAL A 69 0.92 8.15 2.52
CA VAL A 69 1.42 8.19 3.90
C VAL A 69 1.35 9.61 4.46
N SER A 70 0.82 9.77 5.66
CA SER A 70 0.98 11.02 6.43
C SER A 70 1.87 10.78 7.64
N SER A 71 2.85 11.67 7.88
CA SER A 71 3.77 11.56 9.01
C SER A 71 4.00 12.90 9.70
N GLY A 72 3.92 12.89 11.03
CA GLY A 72 4.24 14.06 11.84
C GLY A 72 5.70 14.47 11.72
N GLY A 73 6.61 13.50 11.64
CA GLY A 73 8.04 13.71 11.41
C GLY A 73 8.44 13.59 9.94
N ARG A 74 9.71 13.90 9.67
CA ARG A 74 10.37 13.63 8.38
C ARG A 74 11.19 12.36 8.50
N TYR A 75 10.96 11.41 7.60
CA TYR A 75 11.65 10.13 7.52
C TYR A 75 12.40 9.95 6.17
N SER A 76 12.23 10.88 5.23
CA SER A 76 12.95 10.89 3.95
C SER A 76 13.74 12.20 3.73
N GLY A 77 14.74 12.13 2.85
CA GLY A 77 15.60 13.26 2.47
C GLY A 77 16.58 13.72 3.56
N GLU A 78 17.31 14.80 3.26
CA GLU A 78 18.39 15.32 4.11
C GLU A 78 17.93 15.79 5.50
N ARG A 79 16.65 16.13 5.65
CA ARG A 79 16.06 16.61 6.90
C ARG A 79 15.33 15.52 7.69
N ALA A 80 15.51 14.25 7.32
CA ALA A 80 14.94 13.13 8.05
C ALA A 80 15.51 13.08 9.48
N ARG A 81 14.63 12.89 10.46
CA ARG A 81 15.00 12.80 11.90
C ARG A 81 14.41 11.57 12.59
N GLN A 82 13.82 10.67 11.83
CA GLN A 82 13.25 9.43 12.34
C GLN A 82 13.43 8.32 11.30
N PRO A 83 13.46 7.04 11.71
CA PRO A 83 13.53 5.92 10.78
C PRO A 83 12.21 5.72 10.01
N ASP A 84 12.31 5.06 8.86
CA ASP A 84 11.16 4.55 8.11
C ASP A 84 11.08 3.02 8.22
N PHE A 85 10.18 2.52 9.07
CA PHE A 85 9.83 1.09 9.13
C PHE A 85 8.48 0.79 8.47
N LEU A 86 7.81 1.80 7.89
CA LEU A 86 6.53 1.64 7.22
C LEU A 86 6.74 1.17 5.80
N THR A 87 7.53 1.90 5.02
CA THR A 87 7.71 1.62 3.58
C THR A 87 8.38 0.27 3.32
N PRO A 88 9.49 -0.09 4.01
CA PRO A 88 10.13 -1.39 3.79
C PRO A 88 9.22 -2.55 4.23
N TYR A 89 8.47 -2.39 5.32
CA TYR A 89 7.53 -3.39 5.79
C TYR A 89 6.42 -3.65 4.76
N LEU A 90 5.75 -2.59 4.27
CA LEU A 90 4.70 -2.73 3.28
C LEU A 90 5.21 -3.37 1.99
N ARG A 91 6.39 -2.97 1.50
CA ARG A 91 6.99 -3.56 0.29
C ARG A 91 7.30 -5.04 0.47
N ALA A 92 7.86 -5.42 1.62
CA ALA A 92 8.16 -6.82 1.91
C ALA A 92 6.89 -7.66 2.04
N ILE A 93 5.92 -7.23 2.85
CA ILE A 93 4.76 -8.05 3.19
C ILE A 93 3.74 -8.16 2.06
N LEU A 94 3.57 -7.11 1.25
CA LEU A 94 2.70 -7.15 0.08
C LEU A 94 3.36 -7.92 -1.07
N GLY A 95 4.69 -7.86 -1.20
CA GLY A 95 5.45 -8.70 -2.13
C GLY A 95 5.28 -10.20 -1.87
N VAL A 96 5.18 -10.62 -0.60
CA VAL A 96 4.91 -12.03 -0.22
C VAL A 96 3.66 -12.59 -0.89
N ILE A 97 2.60 -11.79 -1.01
CA ILE A 97 1.33 -12.21 -1.64
C ILE A 97 1.27 -11.94 -3.14
N GLY A 98 2.34 -11.41 -3.74
CA GLY A 98 2.48 -11.17 -5.18
C GLY A 98 2.22 -9.73 -5.64
N LEU A 99 2.10 -8.77 -4.71
CA LEU A 99 1.89 -7.35 -5.04
C LEU A 99 3.23 -6.61 -5.00
N ASN A 100 3.87 -6.48 -6.16
CA ASN A 100 5.24 -5.99 -6.26
C ASN A 100 5.31 -4.55 -6.79
N ASP A 101 4.30 -4.11 -7.54
CA ASP A 101 4.20 -2.75 -8.09
C ASP A 101 3.69 -1.75 -7.04
N LEU A 102 4.54 -1.43 -6.06
CA LEU A 102 4.20 -0.53 -4.96
C LEU A 102 4.87 0.85 -5.09
N THR A 103 4.03 1.88 -5.22
CA THR A 103 4.40 3.30 -5.26
C THR A 103 3.92 4.02 -3.99
N VAL A 104 4.79 4.81 -3.37
CA VAL A 104 4.48 5.54 -2.13
C VAL A 104 4.51 7.05 -2.38
N PHE A 105 3.48 7.74 -1.90
CA PHE A 105 3.41 9.19 -1.83
C PHE A 105 3.30 9.59 -0.36
N SER A 106 4.17 10.49 0.10
CA SER A 106 4.20 10.91 1.51
C SER A 106 3.96 12.41 1.67
N ILE A 107 3.26 12.75 2.75
CA ILE A 107 3.20 14.10 3.32
C ILE A 107 3.87 14.01 4.70
N GLU A 108 5.04 14.62 4.81
CA GLU A 108 5.92 14.54 5.98
C GLU A 108 6.01 15.88 6.72
N GLY A 109 6.31 15.82 8.02
CA GLY A 109 6.46 17.03 8.83
C GLY A 109 5.15 17.69 9.21
N THR A 110 4.04 16.94 9.24
CA THR A 110 2.71 17.52 9.51
C THR A 110 2.56 18.09 10.93
N ALA A 111 3.47 17.73 11.84
CA ALA A 111 3.52 18.27 13.19
C ALA A 111 4.25 19.63 13.28
N PHE A 112 4.85 20.14 12.19
CA PHE A 112 5.66 21.37 12.19
C PHE A 112 4.89 22.66 11.94
N GLY A 113 3.55 22.60 11.95
CA GLY A 113 2.69 23.77 11.79
C GLY A 113 2.00 23.83 10.42
N ARG A 114 1.07 24.78 10.28
CA ARG A 114 0.17 24.87 9.12
C ARG A 114 0.92 25.11 7.81
N ASP A 115 1.91 26.00 7.80
CA ASP A 115 2.64 26.35 6.58
C ASP A 115 3.44 25.15 6.05
N ALA A 116 4.11 24.41 6.95
CA ALA A 116 4.80 23.18 6.60
C ALA A 116 3.86 22.11 6.00
N VAL A 117 2.62 22.02 6.51
CA VAL A 117 1.59 21.12 5.95
C VAL A 117 1.17 21.56 4.55
N VAL A 118 0.99 22.86 4.32
CA VAL A 118 0.60 23.40 3.00
C VAL A 118 1.70 23.16 1.98
N GLU A 119 2.95 23.47 2.31
CA GLU A 119 4.10 23.21 1.44
C GLU A 119 4.25 21.72 1.10
N ALA A 120 4.14 20.85 2.11
CA ALA A 120 4.22 19.42 1.91
C ALA A 120 3.10 18.91 0.98
N ARG A 121 1.86 19.41 1.14
CA ARG A 121 0.74 19.07 0.26
C ARG A 121 0.99 19.48 -1.18
N ILE A 122 1.38 20.74 -1.43
CA ILE A 122 1.65 21.25 -2.78
C ILE A 122 2.69 20.38 -3.48
N LYS A 123 3.79 20.05 -2.79
CA LYS A 123 4.84 19.20 -3.36
C LYS A 123 4.32 17.80 -3.70
N THR A 124 3.53 17.20 -2.82
CA THR A 124 2.96 15.87 -3.05
C THR A 124 1.94 15.88 -4.19
N ASP A 125 1.11 16.93 -4.28
CA ASP A 125 0.13 17.10 -5.38
C ASP A 125 0.84 17.18 -6.74
N GLN A 126 1.94 17.94 -6.83
CA GLN A 126 2.77 18.00 -8.04
C GLN A 126 3.35 16.64 -8.42
N ALA A 127 3.87 15.89 -7.44
CA ALA A 127 4.42 14.55 -7.67
C ALA A 127 3.35 13.55 -8.12
N LEU A 128 2.14 13.65 -7.57
CA LEU A 128 0.99 12.85 -8.02
C LEU A 128 0.64 13.17 -9.48
N GLU A 129 0.50 14.46 -9.81
CA GLU A 129 0.19 14.89 -11.17
C GLU A 129 1.25 14.44 -12.18
N GLU A 130 2.53 14.58 -11.84
CA GLU A 130 3.64 14.14 -12.69
C GLU A 130 3.61 12.62 -12.91
N TYR A 131 3.40 11.86 -11.85
CA TYR A 131 3.35 10.40 -11.92
C TYR A 131 2.17 9.91 -12.78
N PHE A 132 0.96 10.43 -12.52
CA PHE A 132 -0.25 9.97 -13.22
C PHE A 132 -0.37 10.48 -14.66
N ARG A 133 0.33 11.55 -15.03
CA ARG A 133 0.38 12.04 -16.43
C ARG A 133 0.96 10.99 -17.40
N HIS A 134 1.84 10.12 -16.91
CA HIS A 134 2.57 9.16 -17.73
C HIS A 134 2.02 7.73 -17.65
N LEU A 135 0.95 7.50 -16.88
CA LEU A 135 0.35 6.18 -16.77
C LEU A 135 -0.54 5.90 -18.00
N PRO A 136 -0.28 4.80 -18.75
CA PRO A 136 -1.20 4.39 -19.80
C PRO A 136 -2.55 4.06 -19.16
N VAL A 137 -3.62 4.67 -19.68
CA VAL A 137 -5.00 4.28 -19.36
C VAL A 137 -5.15 2.82 -19.80
N ARG A 138 -5.16 1.88 -18.86
CA ARG A 138 -5.43 0.49 -19.20
C ARG A 138 -6.89 0.39 -19.64
N PRO A 139 -7.18 -0.21 -20.81
CA PRO A 139 -8.56 -0.43 -21.19
C PRO A 139 -9.21 -1.31 -20.13
N HIS A 140 -10.34 -0.84 -19.59
CA HIS A 140 -11.19 -1.65 -18.72
C HIS A 140 -11.59 -2.89 -19.53
N CYS A 141 -11.23 -4.10 -19.06
CA CYS A 141 -11.73 -5.34 -19.63
C CYS A 141 -13.24 -5.37 -19.42
N SER A 142 -13.97 -4.79 -20.36
CA SER A 142 -15.41 -4.88 -20.47
C SER A 142 -15.70 -6.09 -21.32
N GLY A 143 -16.07 -7.20 -20.68
CA GLY A 143 -16.64 -8.35 -21.36
C GLY A 143 -16.03 -9.67 -20.95
N ASP A 144 -16.37 -10.15 -19.75
CA ASP A 144 -16.63 -11.56 -19.55
C ASP A 144 -18.10 -11.68 -19.12
N VAL A 145 -18.97 -11.87 -20.10
CA VAL A 145 -20.26 -12.52 -19.89
C VAL A 145 -19.91 -13.97 -19.60
N PHE A 146 -19.93 -14.35 -18.32
CA PHE A 146 -19.84 -15.75 -17.93
C PHE A 146 -21.10 -16.50 -18.45
N PRO A 147 -20.95 -17.69 -19.06
CA PRO A 147 -22.08 -18.59 -19.31
C PRO A 147 -22.64 -19.18 -18.01
#